data_AF-A0A940US65-F1
#
_entry.id   AF-A0A940US65-F1
#
_cell.length_a   1.000
_cell.length_b   1.000
_cell.length_c   1.000
_cell.angle_alpha   90.00
_cell.angle_beta   90.00
_cell.angle_gamma   90.00
#
_symmetry.space_group_name_H-M   'P 1'
#
loop_
_entity.id
_entity.type
_entity.pdbx_description
1 polymer ?
#
loop_
_entity_poly.entity_id
_entity_poly.type
_entity_poly.pdbx_seq_one_letter_code
_entity_poly.pdbx_strand_id
1 'polypeptide(L)'
;MCESNVYIRSENDEVLFFDSADVVRVDGGRIYMRSLFGEEKYYDGEIEEILLSKHKIILKGRDPNPAHTSSVANDAGESGRYRK
;
A
#
# COMPACT_ATOMS: atom_id res chain seq x y z
N MET A 1 -1.85 -7.37 -18.46
CA MET A 1 -1.90 -7.68 -17.02
C MET A 1 -2.54 -6.47 -16.37
N CYS A 2 -3.74 -6.65 -15.84
CA CYS A 2 -4.62 -5.58 -15.33
C CYS A 2 -4.48 -5.37 -13.82
N GLU A 3 -3.64 -6.20 -13.20
CA GLU A 3 -3.33 -6.19 -11.78
C GLU A 3 -2.56 -4.91 -11.44
N SER A 4 -2.66 -4.46 -10.19
CA SER A 4 -1.96 -3.25 -9.72
C SER A 4 -1.42 -3.41 -8.31
N ASN A 5 -0.27 -2.80 -8.05
CA ASN A 5 0.31 -2.76 -6.71
C ASN A 5 -0.30 -1.61 -5.92
N VAL A 6 -0.60 -1.88 -4.65
CA VAL A 6 -1.23 -0.92 -3.74
C VAL A 6 -0.20 -0.44 -2.73
N TYR A 7 -0.07 0.87 -2.64
CA TYR A 7 0.88 1.56 -1.78
C TYR A 7 0.14 2.43 -0.77
N ILE A 8 0.74 2.65 0.39
CA ILE A 8 0.28 3.64 1.35
C ILE A 8 1.16 4.89 1.22
N ARG A 9 0.52 6.05 1.16
CA ARG A 9 1.20 7.35 1.22
C ARG A 9 1.70 7.60 2.65
N SER A 10 3.01 7.73 2.78
CA SER A 10 3.69 8.33 3.93
C SER A 10 4.10 9.77 3.58
N GLU A 11 4.52 10.57 4.57
CA GLU A 11 4.82 12.00 4.37
C GLU A 11 5.77 12.28 3.18
N ASN A 12 6.74 11.40 2.94
CA ASN A 12 7.74 11.56 1.87
C ASN A 12 7.93 10.32 0.99
N ASP A 13 7.17 9.25 1.20
CA ASP A 13 7.39 7.98 0.50
C ASP A 13 6.10 7.18 0.27
N GLU A 14 6.17 6.17 -0.59
CA GLU A 14 5.06 5.27 -0.94
C GLU A 14 5.48 3.83 -0.59
N VAL A 15 4.88 3.27 0.46
CA VAL A 15 5.26 1.93 0.93
C VAL A 15 4.34 0.87 0.36
N LEU A 16 4.92 -0.18 -0.25
CA LEU A 16 4.15 -1.29 -0.80
C LEU A 16 3.37 -1.98 0.33
N PHE A 17 2.05 -2.03 0.17
CA PHE A 17 1.15 -2.58 1.17
C PHE A 17 0.51 -3.91 0.73
N PHE A 18 0.17 -3.98 -0.55
CA PHE A 18 -0.47 -5.15 -1.15
C PHE A 18 -0.02 -5.29 -2.61
N ASP A 19 0.49 -6.47 -2.94
CA ASP A 19 1.02 -6.77 -4.27
C ASP A 19 -0.05 -7.41 -5.14
N SER A 20 -0.03 -7.11 -6.44
CA SER A 20 -0.82 -7.80 -7.46
C SER A 20 -2.34 -7.82 -7.17
N ALA A 21 -2.92 -6.67 -6.82
CA ALA A 21 -4.35 -6.55 -6.59
C ALA A 21 -5.13 -6.75 -7.91
N ASP A 22 -6.09 -7.67 -7.88
CA ASP A 22 -7.06 -7.94 -8.95
C ASP A 22 -8.42 -7.29 -8.64
N VAL A 23 -8.79 -7.23 -7.36
CA VAL A 23 -10.01 -6.54 -6.90
C VAL A 23 -9.64 -5.47 -5.89
N VAL A 24 -10.18 -4.27 -6.10
CA VAL A 24 -10.18 -3.18 -5.11
C VAL A 24 -11.62 -2.66 -4.98
N ARG A 25 -12.15 -2.66 -3.77
CA ARG A 25 -13.53 -2.23 -3.48
C ARG A 25 -13.57 -1.36 -2.24
N VAL A 26 -14.27 -0.24 -2.32
CA VAL A 26 -14.59 0.59 -1.14
C VAL A 26 -15.86 0.05 -0.48
N ASP A 27 -15.80 -0.21 0.81
CA ASP A 27 -16.87 -0.78 1.61
C ASP A 27 -16.91 -0.11 2.99
N GLY A 28 -17.92 0.73 3.24
CA GLY A 28 -18.15 1.33 4.56
C GLY A 28 -16.99 2.17 5.12
N GLY A 29 -16.19 2.84 4.27
CA GLY A 29 -15.01 3.61 4.69
C GLY A 29 -13.73 2.78 4.81
N ARG A 30 -13.77 1.54 4.34
CA ARG A 30 -12.62 0.64 4.23
C ARG A 30 -12.38 0.28 2.78
N ILE A 31 -11.15 -0.12 2.51
CA ILE A 31 -10.74 -0.61 1.19
C ILE A 31 -10.45 -2.09 1.33
N TYR A 32 -11.27 -2.90 0.67
CA TYR A 32 -11.03 -4.31 0.48
C TYR A 32 -10.19 -4.53 -0.77
N MET A 33 -9.19 -5.39 -0.66
CA MET A 33 -8.29 -5.78 -1.74
C MET A 33 -8.17 -7.29 -1.80
N ARG A 34 -8.08 -7.85 -3.02
CA ARG A 34 -7.83 -9.27 -3.24
C ARG A 34 -6.86 -9.49 -4.41
N SER A 35 -5.95 -10.45 -4.26
CA SER A 35 -5.06 -10.90 -5.34
C SER A 35 -5.64 -12.08 -6.14
N LEU A 36 -5.03 -12.40 -7.28
CA LEU A 36 -5.42 -13.55 -8.10
C LEU A 36 -5.31 -14.90 -7.38
N PHE A 37 -4.45 -14.99 -6.36
CA PHE A 37 -4.23 -16.20 -5.58
C PHE A 37 -5.15 -16.28 -4.34
N GLY A 38 -6.06 -15.32 -4.19
CA GLY A 38 -7.04 -15.31 -3.10
C GLY A 38 -6.53 -14.72 -1.78
N GLU A 39 -5.37 -14.06 -1.76
CA GLU A 39 -4.97 -13.25 -0.61
C GLU A 39 -5.92 -12.06 -0.50
N GLU A 40 -6.39 -11.75 0.71
CA GLU A 40 -7.32 -10.65 0.97
C GLU A 40 -6.79 -9.74 2.07
N LYS A 41 -7.01 -8.43 1.92
CA LYS A 41 -6.73 -7.43 2.95
C LYS A 41 -7.80 -6.35 3.02
N TYR A 42 -7.92 -5.76 4.20
CA TYR A 42 -8.70 -4.55 4.44
C TYR A 42 -7.77 -3.43 4.91
N TYR A 43 -8.10 -2.20 4.52
CA TYR A 43 -7.39 -1.00 4.94
C TYR A 43 -8.39 0.10 5.33
N ASP A 44 -8.19 0.75 6.48
CA ASP A 44 -9.08 1.81 6.97
C ASP A 44 -8.62 3.16 6.36
N GLY A 45 -9.28 3.59 5.29
CA GLY A 45 -8.85 4.76 4.54
C GLY A 45 -9.55 4.94 3.20
N GLU A 46 -8.92 5.76 2.36
CA GLU A 46 -9.45 6.20 1.07
C GLU A 46 -8.41 6.01 -0.03
N ILE A 47 -8.89 5.84 -1.26
CA ILE A 47 -8.03 5.87 -2.45
C ILE A 47 -7.64 7.34 -2.67
N GLU A 48 -6.35 7.63 -2.64
CA GLU A 48 -5.81 8.95 -2.94
C GLU A 48 -5.65 9.12 -4.46
N GLU A 49 -5.04 8.13 -5.13
CA GLU A 49 -4.71 8.20 -6.55
C GLU A 49 -4.68 6.81 -7.20
N ILE A 50 -5.07 6.74 -8.48
CA ILE A 50 -4.93 5.55 -9.32
C ILE A 50 -4.13 5.93 -10.57
N LEU A 51 -2.96 5.32 -10.72
CA LEU A 51 -2.04 5.50 -11.84
C LEU A 51 -2.12 4.28 -12.76
N LEU A 52 -3.13 4.26 -13.64
CA LEU A 52 -3.43 3.12 -14.51
C LEU A 52 -2.25 2.73 -15.41
N SER A 53 -1.52 3.72 -15.97
CA SER A 53 -0.35 3.46 -16.81
C SER A 53 0.84 2.86 -16.05
N LYS A 54 0.85 2.98 -14.72
CA LYS A 54 1.90 2.45 -13.84
C LYS A 54 1.45 1.23 -13.06
N HIS A 55 0.21 0.75 -13.26
CA HIS A 55 -0.35 -0.36 -12.48
C HIS A 55 -0.23 -0.12 -10.97
N LYS A 56 -0.58 1.09 -10.53
CA LYS A 56 -0.34 1.55 -9.15
C LYS A 56 -1.56 2.24 -8.56
N ILE A 57 -1.89 1.87 -7.33
CA ILE A 57 -2.95 2.47 -6.52
C ILE A 57 -2.31 3.01 -5.24
N ILE A 58 -2.68 4.23 -4.85
CA ILE A 58 -2.15 4.89 -3.65
C ILE A 58 -3.30 5.12 -2.68
N LEU A 59 -3.12 4.67 -1.45
CA LEU A 59 -4.06 4.81 -0.35
C LEU A 59 -3.56 5.80 0.68
N LYS A 60 -4.48 6.50 1.32
CA LYS A 60 -4.24 7.34 2.51
C LYS A 60 -5.15 6.86 3.64
N GLY A 61 -4.68 6.95 4.88
CA GLY A 61 -5.44 6.51 6.06
C GLY A 61 -4.55 5.81 7.08
N ARG A 62 -5.11 4.81 7.77
CA ARG A 62 -4.39 4.05 8.79
C ARG A 62 -4.68 2.56 8.63
N ASP A 63 -3.63 1.75 8.71
CA ASP A 63 -3.80 0.30 8.77
C ASP A 63 -4.45 -0.09 10.12
N PRO A 64 -5.56 -0.84 10.14
CA PRO A 64 -6.13 -1.38 11.38
C PRO A 64 -5.25 -2.46 12.05
N ASN A 65 -4.27 -3.04 11.35
CA ASN A 65 -3.36 -4.04 11.90
C ASN A 65 -1.94 -3.47 12.18
N PRO A 66 -1.56 -3.27 13.45
CA PRO A 66 -0.28 -2.66 13.82
C PRO A 66 0.96 -3.51 13.44
N ALA A 67 0.80 -4.80 13.15
CA ALA A 67 1.93 -5.66 12.75
C ALA A 67 2.55 -5.27 11.39
N HIS A 68 1.79 -4.63 10.49
CA HIS A 68 2.28 -4.16 9.19
C HIS A 68 2.86 -2.74 9.23
N THR A 69 2.49 -1.96 10.25
CA THR A 69 3.06 -0.62 10.45
C THR A 69 4.54 -0.68 10.87
N SER A 70 4.96 -1.77 11.51
CA SER A 70 6.35 -1.99 11.97
C SER A 70 7.38 -2.20 10.85
N SER A 71 6.99 -2.58 9.63
CA SER A 71 7.94 -2.66 8.50
C SER A 71 8.17 -1.29 7.85
N VAL A 72 7.16 -0.41 7.87
CA VAL A 72 7.26 0.97 7.35
C VAL A 72 8.25 1.82 8.16
N ALA A 73 8.35 1.57 9.48
CA ALA A 73 9.21 2.35 10.36
C ALA A 73 10.72 1.99 10.25
N ASN A 74 11.07 0.83 9.68
CA ASN A 74 12.46 0.37 9.65
C ASN A 74 13.21 0.70 8.34
N ASP A 75 12.52 1.07 7.26
CA ASP A 75 13.17 1.42 5.98
C ASP A 75 13.54 2.91 5.84
N ALA A 76 13.08 3.78 6.76
CA ALA A 76 13.49 5.20 6.80
C ALA A 76 14.91 5.44 7.37
N GLY A 77 15.72 4.38 7.53
CA GLY A 77 16.95 4.37 8.33
C GLY A 77 18.28 4.06 7.61
N GLU A 78 18.33 3.88 6.28
CA GLU A 78 19.59 3.58 5.58
C GLU A 78 19.94 4.54 4.42
N SER A 79 19.80 5.86 4.63
CA SER A 79 20.53 6.87 3.85
C SER A 79 21.66 7.49 4.69
N GLY A 80 22.72 6.71 4.95
CA GLY A 80 23.75 7.14 5.91
C GLY A 80 25.13 6.48 5.82
N ARG A 81 25.49 5.85 4.70
CA ARG A 81 26.86 5.32 4.49
C ARG A 81 27.48 5.76 3.17
N TYR A 82 27.58 7.08 2.98
CA TYR A 82 28.76 7.63 2.27
C TYR A 82 29.91 7.66 3.27
N ARG A 83 30.75 6.61 3.25
CA ARG A 83 32.05 6.63 3.92
C ARG A 83 33.16 6.61 2.87
N LYS A 84 33.75 7.81 2.74
CA LYS A 84 35.14 8.13 2.42
C LYS A 84 35.70 7.73 1.06
#